data_AF-A0A4Z0MQY9-F1
#
_entry.id   AF-A0A4Z0MQY9-F1
#
_cell.length_a   1.000
_cell.length_b   1.000
_cell.length_c   1.000
_cell.angle_alpha   90.00
_cell.angle_beta   90.00
_cell.angle_gamma   90.00
#
_symmetry.space_group_name_H-M   'P 1'
#
loop_
_entity.id
_entity.type
_entity.pdbx_description
1 polymer ?
#
loop_
_entity_poly.entity_id
_entity_poly.type
_entity_poly.pdbx_seq_one_letter_code
_entity_poly.pdbx_strand_id
1 'polypeptide(L)'
;MRTVITFLLAFSLTGTVHAQQPSSSLASLVTHLEQQEGPLPELPRKEAKRTLPQLRQRYQRGLQAGTTCYLTANVLNESATPEPLVVEVAAWQAGQVTGRIVRLSPEGRTIAGALVTFEETVILDWLLLRPNGTEEGNYVGKYLDLEERLAALSIK
;
A
#
# COMPACT_ATOMS: atom_id res chain seq x y z
N MET A 1 -68.59 -5.37 11.31
CA MET A 1 -68.15 -4.80 12.61
C MET A 1 -67.35 -5.83 13.38
N ARG A 2 -66.03 -5.63 13.49
CA ARG A 2 -65.16 -5.93 14.64
C ARG A 2 -63.71 -5.77 14.18
N THR A 3 -63.13 -4.67 14.62
CA THR A 3 -61.71 -4.33 14.58
C THR A 3 -60.92 -5.32 15.41
N VAL A 4 -59.79 -5.80 14.87
CA VAL A 4 -58.64 -6.25 15.67
C VAL A 4 -57.41 -5.61 15.06
N ILE A 5 -56.90 -4.58 15.74
CA ILE A 5 -55.57 -4.02 15.52
C ILE A 5 -54.63 -4.84 16.39
N THR A 6 -53.60 -5.44 15.77
CA THR A 6 -52.46 -5.97 16.52
C THR A 6 -51.21 -5.35 15.93
N PHE A 7 -50.64 -4.41 16.68
CA PHE A 7 -49.29 -3.92 16.52
C PHE A 7 -48.31 -5.08 16.77
N LEU A 8 -47.42 -5.35 15.82
CA LEU A 8 -46.19 -6.09 16.09
C LEU A 8 -45.03 -5.17 15.75
N LEU A 9 -44.43 -4.65 16.82
CA LEU A 9 -43.26 -3.81 16.84
C LEU A 9 -42.01 -4.70 16.79
N ALA A 10 -40.98 -4.18 16.11
CA ALA A 10 -39.56 -4.43 16.35
C ALA A 10 -38.95 -5.70 15.70
N PHE A 11 -37.70 -5.72 15.23
CA PHE A 11 -36.55 -4.83 15.45
C PHE A 11 -35.79 -4.72 14.13
N SER A 12 -35.60 -3.50 13.62
CA SER A 12 -34.63 -3.24 12.56
C SER A 12 -33.23 -3.41 13.15
N LEU A 13 -32.62 -4.58 12.98
CA LEU A 13 -31.17 -4.73 13.12
C LEU A 13 -30.51 -4.28 11.81
N THR A 14 -30.67 -3.00 11.47
CA THR A 14 -29.68 -2.32 10.61
C THR A 14 -28.48 -2.01 11.49
N GLY A 15 -27.79 -3.05 11.94
CA GLY A 15 -26.40 -2.91 12.29
C GLY A 15 -25.68 -2.65 10.97
N THR A 16 -25.55 -1.39 10.57
CA THR A 16 -24.42 -1.02 9.75
C THR A 16 -23.22 -1.33 10.61
N VAL A 17 -22.67 -2.54 10.46
CA VAL A 17 -21.26 -2.76 10.73
C VAL A 17 -20.60 -1.71 9.86
N HIS A 18 -20.22 -0.59 10.48
CA HIS A 18 -19.25 0.31 9.91
C HIS A 18 -18.00 -0.55 9.88
N ALA A 19 -17.88 -1.37 8.84
CA ALA A 19 -16.60 -1.87 8.41
C ALA A 19 -15.85 -0.58 8.14
N GLN A 20 -15.02 -0.19 9.11
CA GLN A 20 -13.90 0.69 8.86
C GLN A 20 -13.26 0.06 7.63
N GLN A 21 -13.50 0.66 6.46
CA GLN A 21 -12.90 0.16 5.24
C GLN A 21 -11.42 0.09 5.59
N PRO A 22 -10.79 -1.09 5.52
CA PRO A 22 -9.36 -1.13 5.70
C PRO A 22 -8.81 -0.07 4.75
N SER A 23 -8.08 0.89 5.29
CA SER A 23 -7.23 1.74 4.47
C SER A 23 -6.56 0.79 3.48
N SER A 24 -6.69 1.05 2.17
CA SER A 24 -6.07 0.22 1.14
C SER A 24 -4.64 -0.11 1.57
N SER A 25 -4.12 -1.32 1.36
CA SER A 25 -2.80 -1.67 1.92
C SER A 25 -1.70 -0.68 1.50
N LEU A 26 -1.87 -0.05 0.33
CA LEU A 26 -1.05 1.06 -0.14
C LEU A 26 -1.05 2.25 0.83
N ALA A 27 -2.21 2.68 1.31
CA ALA A 27 -2.33 3.74 2.30
C ALA A 27 -1.70 3.33 3.63
N SER A 28 -1.93 2.11 4.10
CA SER A 28 -1.28 1.60 5.31
C SER A 28 0.25 1.54 5.14
N LEU A 29 0.75 1.10 4.00
CA LEU A 29 2.18 1.09 3.68
C LEU A 29 2.76 2.51 3.70
N VAL A 30 2.10 3.49 3.08
CA VAL A 30 2.55 4.89 3.10
C VAL A 30 2.60 5.40 4.54
N THR A 31 1.55 5.19 5.34
CA THR A 31 1.52 5.58 6.75
C THR A 31 2.70 4.96 7.53
N HIS A 32 2.93 3.66 7.36
CA HIS A 32 4.03 2.98 8.03
C HIS A 32 5.38 3.59 7.65
N LEU A 33 5.64 3.84 6.36
CA LEU A 33 6.92 4.42 5.93
C LEU A 33 7.10 5.86 6.41
N GLU A 34 6.03 6.66 6.49
CA GLU A 34 6.07 8.02 7.02
C GLU A 34 6.33 8.07 8.53
N GLN A 35 5.89 7.04 9.27
CA GLN A 35 6.08 6.95 10.72
C GLN A 35 7.30 6.14 11.14
N GLN A 36 7.91 5.41 10.21
CA GLN A 36 8.96 4.46 10.53
C GLN A 36 10.28 5.18 10.83
N GLU A 37 10.78 4.95 12.03
CA GLU A 37 12.13 5.34 12.43
C GLU A 37 13.10 4.16 12.23
N GLY A 38 14.18 4.40 11.47
CA GLY A 38 15.24 3.43 11.27
C GLY A 38 15.06 2.50 10.05
N PRO A 39 15.92 1.46 9.92
CA PRO A 39 15.97 0.66 8.72
C PRO A 39 14.76 -0.25 8.56
N LEU A 40 14.27 -0.39 7.32
CA LEU A 40 13.24 -1.37 6.97
C LEU A 40 13.72 -2.82 7.19
N PRO A 41 12.82 -3.73 7.61
CA PRO A 41 13.14 -5.12 7.96
C PRO A 41 13.82 -5.86 6.81
N GLU A 42 14.90 -6.57 7.11
CA GLU A 42 15.80 -7.16 6.10
C GLU A 42 15.16 -8.34 5.34
N LEU A 43 14.50 -9.24 6.06
CA LEU A 43 13.91 -10.45 5.47
C LEU A 43 12.88 -10.15 4.37
N PRO A 44 11.82 -9.34 4.60
CA PRO A 44 10.87 -9.02 3.54
C PRO A 44 11.52 -8.28 2.37
N ARG A 45 12.52 -7.42 2.62
CA ARG A 45 13.27 -6.73 1.57
C ARG A 45 14.09 -7.70 0.70
N LYS A 46 14.73 -8.70 1.31
CA LYS A 46 15.45 -9.74 0.56
C LYS A 46 14.51 -10.50 -0.37
N GLU A 47 13.33 -10.85 0.12
CA GLU A 47 12.32 -11.53 -0.67
C GLU A 47 11.76 -10.66 -1.81
N ALA A 48 11.51 -9.38 -1.54
CA ALA A 48 11.11 -8.43 -2.57
C ALA A 48 12.18 -8.29 -3.66
N LYS A 49 13.46 -8.16 -3.28
CA LYS A 49 14.59 -8.10 -4.21
C LYS A 49 14.73 -9.38 -5.04
N ARG A 50 14.46 -10.55 -4.46
CA ARG A 50 14.49 -11.84 -5.16
C ARG A 50 13.48 -11.89 -6.31
N THR A 51 12.32 -11.26 -6.14
CA THR A 51 11.20 -11.29 -7.10
C THR A 51 11.14 -10.07 -8.02
N LEU A 52 11.90 -9.01 -7.71
CA LEU A 52 11.97 -7.77 -8.49
C LEU A 52 12.29 -7.99 -10.00
N PRO A 53 13.23 -8.87 -10.41
CA PRO A 53 13.48 -9.10 -11.84
C PRO A 53 12.25 -9.63 -12.59
N GLN A 54 11.42 -10.45 -11.93
CA GLN A 54 10.19 -10.97 -12.52
C GLN A 54 9.13 -9.88 -12.67
N LEU A 55 8.99 -9.01 -11.66
CA LEU A 55 8.15 -7.82 -11.77
C LEU A 55 8.59 -6.93 -12.94
N ARG A 56 9.87 -6.59 -13.01
CA ARG A 56 10.41 -5.74 -14.08
C ARG A 56 10.10 -6.31 -15.45
N GLN A 57 10.31 -7.61 -15.64
CA GLN A 57 10.00 -8.29 -16.90
C GLN A 57 8.50 -8.21 -17.25
N ARG A 58 7.61 -8.30 -16.26
CA ARG A 58 6.16 -8.12 -16.46
C ARG A 58 5.82 -6.68 -16.82
N TYR A 59 6.40 -5.70 -16.12
CA TYR A 59 6.20 -4.28 -16.41
C TYR A 59 6.60 -3.95 -17.86
N GLN A 60 7.77 -4.44 -18.29
CA GLN A 60 8.30 -4.23 -19.65
C GLN A 60 7.44 -4.86 -20.76
N ARG A 61 6.70 -5.94 -20.45
CA ARG A 61 5.75 -6.56 -21.38
C ARG A 61 4.38 -5.85 -21.44
N GLY A 62 4.16 -4.88 -20.56
CA GLY A 62 2.85 -4.31 -20.29
C GLY A 62 2.13 -5.09 -19.21
N LEU A 63 1.63 -4.36 -18.22
CA LEU A 63 0.76 -4.91 -17.17
C LEU A 63 -0.67 -5.07 -17.70
N GLN A 64 -1.45 -5.92 -17.02
CA GLN A 64 -2.88 -6.01 -17.26
C GLN A 64 -3.54 -4.62 -17.10
N ALA A 65 -4.49 -4.28 -17.97
CA ALA A 65 -5.19 -3.00 -17.95
C ALA A 65 -5.72 -2.66 -16.55
N GLY A 66 -5.46 -1.43 -16.10
CA GLY A 66 -5.85 -0.90 -14.79
C GLY A 66 -5.01 -1.42 -13.61
N THR A 67 -4.01 -2.28 -13.84
CA THR A 67 -3.04 -2.64 -12.80
C THR A 67 -2.04 -1.51 -12.61
N THR A 68 -1.84 -1.08 -11.37
CA THR A 68 -0.85 -0.06 -11.03
C THR A 68 0.37 -0.71 -10.38
N CYS A 69 1.56 -0.22 -10.76
CA CYS A 69 2.84 -0.64 -10.20
C CYS A 69 3.35 0.41 -9.22
N TYR A 70 3.64 -0.02 -8.00
CA TYR A 70 4.26 0.81 -6.98
C TYR A 70 5.60 0.19 -6.57
N LEU A 71 6.56 1.05 -6.27
CA LEU A 71 7.88 0.67 -5.75
C LEU A 71 8.13 1.41 -4.44
N THR A 72 8.62 0.69 -3.43
CA THR A 72 9.21 1.32 -2.25
C THR A 72 10.70 1.46 -2.53
N ALA A 73 11.22 2.69 -2.53
CA ALA A 73 12.61 2.98 -2.86
C ALA A 73 13.20 4.01 -1.91
N ASN A 74 14.51 3.93 -1.66
CA ASN A 74 15.24 4.98 -0.95
C ASN A 74 15.44 6.17 -1.90
N VAL A 75 14.63 7.21 -1.72
CA VAL A 75 14.67 8.46 -2.49
C VAL A 75 15.32 9.54 -1.64
N LEU A 76 16.12 10.41 -2.25
CA LEU A 76 16.70 11.55 -1.54
C LEU A 76 15.61 12.59 -1.24
N ASN A 77 15.49 12.98 0.03
CA ASN A 77 14.67 14.12 0.43
C ASN A 77 15.39 15.46 0.18
N GLU A 78 14.73 16.57 0.55
CA GLU A 78 15.27 17.93 0.37
C GLU A 78 16.61 18.16 1.10
N SER A 79 16.86 17.40 2.16
CA SER A 79 18.12 17.42 2.93
C SER A 79 19.15 16.41 2.41
N ALA A 80 18.96 15.88 1.19
CA ALA A 80 19.79 14.85 0.57
C ALA A 80 19.95 13.57 1.42
N THR A 81 19.00 13.31 2.32
CA THR A 81 18.96 12.08 3.13
C THR A 81 18.06 11.06 2.41
N PRO A 82 18.53 9.82 2.19
CA PRO A 82 17.68 8.77 1.62
C PRO A 82 16.59 8.37 2.60
N GLU A 83 15.33 8.40 2.15
CA GLU A 83 14.17 7.93 2.89
C GLU A 83 13.35 6.94 2.05
N PRO A 84 12.78 5.89 2.66
CA PRO A 84 11.96 4.93 1.94
C PRO A 84 10.61 5.56 1.60
N LEU A 85 10.33 5.75 0.31
CA LEU A 85 9.06 6.28 -0.19
C LEU A 85 8.39 5.29 -1.13
N VAL A 86 7.05 5.29 -1.12
CA VAL A 86 6.26 4.61 -2.15
C VAL A 86 6.17 5.51 -3.38
N VAL A 87 6.44 4.94 -4.56
CA VAL A 87 6.40 5.63 -5.85
C VAL A 87 5.51 4.86 -6.81
N GLU A 88 4.52 5.53 -7.38
CA GLU A 88 3.75 5.03 -8.52
C GLU A 88 4.62 5.13 -9.78
N VAL A 89 4.89 3.99 -10.42
CA VAL A 89 5.80 3.90 -11.57
C VAL A 89 5.13 4.46 -12.82
N ALA A 90 5.77 5.47 -13.44
CA ALA A 90 5.37 6.01 -14.73
C ALA A 90 6.22 5.42 -15.88
N ALA A 91 7.52 5.25 -15.65
CA ALA A 91 8.45 4.69 -16.61
C ALA A 91 9.54 3.86 -15.91
N TRP A 92 9.98 2.78 -16.57
CA TRP A 92 11.07 1.94 -16.10
C TRP A 92 11.89 1.44 -17.29
N GLN A 93 13.07 2.02 -17.48
CA GLN A 93 13.93 1.74 -18.63
C GLN A 93 15.41 1.96 -18.28
N ALA A 94 16.29 1.19 -18.92
CA ALA A 94 17.74 1.32 -18.77
C ALA A 94 18.25 1.36 -17.30
N GLY A 95 17.59 0.62 -16.40
CA GLY A 95 17.96 0.59 -14.97
C GLY A 95 17.50 1.80 -14.16
N GLN A 96 16.79 2.74 -14.77
CA GLN A 96 16.18 3.89 -14.09
C GLN A 96 14.66 3.75 -14.04
N VAL A 97 14.11 4.29 -12.97
CA VAL A 97 12.68 4.41 -12.74
C VAL A 97 12.33 5.88 -12.61
N THR A 98 11.27 6.31 -13.30
CA THR A 98 10.62 7.59 -13.08
C THR A 98 9.19 7.35 -12.63
N GLY A 99 8.73 8.11 -11.65
CA GLY A 99 7.40 7.94 -11.09
C GLY A 99 6.97 9.12 -10.24
N ARG A 100 5.77 9.01 -9.66
CA ARG A 100 5.24 10.00 -8.73
C ARG A 100 5.22 9.42 -7.33
N ILE A 101 5.74 10.18 -6.39
CA ILE A 101 5.72 9.80 -4.99
C ILE A 101 4.26 9.72 -4.50
N VAL A 102 3.90 8.67 -3.78
CA VAL A 102 2.57 8.52 -3.18
C VAL A 102 2.58 9.19 -1.81
N ARG A 103 1.53 9.96 -1.53
CA ARG A 103 1.29 10.66 -0.25
C ARG A 103 -0.12 10.40 0.22
N LEU A 104 -0.42 10.74 1.47
CA LEU A 104 -1.78 10.76 2.00
C LEU A 104 -2.34 12.18 2.03
N SER A 105 -3.61 12.33 1.65
CA SER A 105 -4.38 13.54 1.93
C SER A 105 -4.73 13.61 3.43
N PRO A 106 -5.17 14.78 3.94
CA PRO A 106 -5.65 14.89 5.32
C PRO A 106 -6.76 13.89 5.68
N GLU A 107 -7.54 13.44 4.69
CA GLU A 107 -8.61 12.44 4.83
C GLU A 107 -8.10 10.99 4.69
N GLY A 108 -6.78 10.78 4.63
CA GLY A 108 -6.16 9.44 4.54
C GLY A 108 -6.25 8.78 3.17
N ARG A 109 -6.53 9.55 2.10
CA ARG A 109 -6.58 9.00 0.72
C ARG A 109 -5.22 9.13 0.05
N THR A 110 -4.84 8.12 -0.73
CA THR A 110 -3.60 8.17 -1.52
C THR A 110 -3.71 9.21 -2.63
N ILE A 111 -2.73 10.11 -2.71
CA ILE A 111 -2.62 11.15 -3.72
C ILE A 111 -1.22 11.15 -4.35
N ALA A 112 -1.13 11.63 -5.60
CA ALA A 112 0.13 11.67 -6.34
C ALA A 112 0.91 12.96 -6.06
N GLY A 113 2.04 12.83 -5.36
CA GLY A 113 3.01 13.88 -5.03
C GLY A 113 4.03 14.16 -6.14
N ALA A 114 5.22 14.61 -5.76
CA ALA A 114 6.27 15.06 -6.69
C ALA A 114 6.76 13.96 -7.64
N LEU A 115 7.25 14.38 -8.82
CA LEU A 115 7.95 13.50 -9.74
C LEU A 115 9.34 13.17 -9.20
N VAL A 116 9.77 11.92 -9.33
CA VAL A 116 11.10 11.45 -8.91
C VAL A 116 11.68 10.52 -9.95
N THR A 117 13.00 10.55 -10.10
CA THR A 117 13.79 9.56 -10.85
C THR A 117 14.85 8.96 -9.95
N PHE A 118 15.03 7.65 -9.99
CA PHE A 118 16.04 6.93 -9.21
C PHE A 118 16.51 5.65 -9.92
N GLU A 119 17.65 5.14 -9.47
CA GLU A 119 18.24 3.90 -9.96
C GLU A 119 17.50 2.67 -9.41
N GLU A 120 17.33 1.62 -10.21
CA GLU A 120 16.70 0.35 -9.82
C GLU A 120 17.35 -0.27 -8.58
N THR A 121 18.63 0.01 -8.35
CA THR A 121 19.42 -0.51 -7.22
C THR A 121 18.94 -0.02 -5.85
N VAL A 122 18.21 1.10 -5.78
CA VAL A 122 17.68 1.66 -4.53
C VAL A 122 16.27 1.14 -4.18
N ILE A 123 15.71 0.26 -4.99
CA ILE A 123 14.41 -0.38 -4.72
C ILE A 123 14.53 -1.34 -3.52
N LEU A 124 13.56 -1.25 -2.63
CA LEU A 124 13.47 -1.97 -1.37
C LEU A 124 12.32 -2.98 -1.37
N ASP A 125 11.19 -2.62 -1.99
CA ASP A 125 10.00 -3.46 -2.15
C ASP A 125 9.20 -3.06 -3.39
N TRP A 126 8.20 -3.86 -3.75
CA TRP A 126 7.30 -3.59 -4.86
C TRP A 126 5.87 -4.07 -4.60
N LEU A 127 4.89 -3.42 -5.21
CA LEU A 127 3.47 -3.77 -5.11
C LEU A 127 2.81 -3.63 -6.49
N LEU A 128 2.12 -4.67 -6.93
CA LEU A 128 1.13 -4.57 -8.01
C LEU A 128 -0.26 -4.56 -7.41
N LEU A 129 -1.02 -3.49 -7.66
CA LEU A 129 -2.41 -3.35 -7.25
C LEU A 129 -3.32 -3.49 -8.47
N ARG A 130 -4.18 -4.50 -8.45
CA ARG A 130 -5.13 -4.77 -9.54
C ARG A 130 -6.45 -4.00 -9.32
N PRO A 131 -7.25 -3.76 -10.39
CA PRO A 131 -8.53 -3.05 -10.27
C PRO A 131 -9.54 -3.68 -9.30
N ASN A 132 -9.46 -4.99 -9.10
CA ASN A 132 -10.32 -5.72 -8.15
C ASN A 132 -9.81 -5.65 -6.69
N GLY A 133 -8.79 -4.84 -6.42
CA GLY A 133 -8.17 -4.69 -5.09
C GLY A 133 -7.22 -5.83 -4.71
N THR A 134 -6.93 -6.77 -5.61
CA THR A 134 -5.94 -7.83 -5.30
C THR A 134 -4.53 -7.32 -5.47
N GLU A 135 -3.65 -7.83 -4.62
CA GLU A 135 -2.28 -7.37 -4.48
C GLU A 135 -1.28 -8.48 -4.69
N GLU A 136 -0.20 -8.16 -5.38
CA GLU A 136 1.00 -9.00 -5.48
C GLU A 136 2.22 -8.24 -4.96
N GLY A 137 3.16 -8.95 -4.36
CA GLY A 137 4.29 -8.33 -3.67
C GLY A 137 3.87 -7.77 -2.32
N ASN A 138 4.27 -6.52 -2.04
CA ASN A 138 4.08 -5.79 -0.80
C ASN A 138 4.65 -6.56 0.40
N TYR A 139 5.88 -7.05 0.28
CA TYR A 139 6.48 -7.90 1.30
C TYR A 139 6.75 -7.13 2.59
N VAL A 140 7.21 -5.89 2.48
CA VAL A 140 7.48 -5.00 3.61
C VAL A 140 6.17 -4.56 4.24
N GLY A 141 5.18 -4.09 3.48
CA GLY A 141 3.91 -3.66 4.05
C GLY A 141 3.18 -4.80 4.78
N LYS A 142 3.11 -5.99 4.18
CA LYS A 142 2.51 -7.17 4.83
C LYS A 142 3.24 -7.58 6.11
N TYR A 143 4.56 -7.41 6.15
CA TYR A 143 5.34 -7.65 7.36
C TYR A 143 5.00 -6.63 8.45
N LEU A 144 4.99 -5.34 8.12
CA LEU A 144 4.69 -4.27 9.07
C LEU A 144 3.26 -4.39 9.63
N ASP A 145 2.28 -4.66 8.76
CA ASP A 145 0.89 -4.92 9.16
C ASP A 145 0.79 -6.12 10.12
N LEU A 146 1.60 -7.16 9.92
CA LEU A 146 1.62 -8.33 10.80
C LEU A 146 2.22 -7.98 12.17
N GLU A 147 3.34 -7.27 12.20
CA GLU A 147 3.99 -6.83 13.44
C GLU A 147 3.06 -5.95 14.27
N GLU A 148 2.38 -4.98 13.65
CA GLU A 148 1.40 -4.11 14.31
C GLU A 148 0.28 -4.95 14.96
N ARG A 149 -0.26 -5.92 14.23
CA ARG A 149 -1.31 -6.82 14.72
C ARG A 149 -0.83 -7.69 15.88
N LEU A 150 0.40 -8.22 15.82
CA LEU A 150 0.99 -9.02 16.90
C LEU A 150 1.24 -8.18 18.16
N ALA A 151 1.72 -6.95 17.99
CA ALA A 151 1.89 -6.01 19.09
C ALA A 151 0.55 -5.69 19.76
N ALA A 152 -0.51 -5.42 18.98
CA ALA A 152 -1.85 -5.15 19.50
C ALA A 152 -2.46 -6.34 20.27
N LEU A 153 -2.09 -7.58 19.92
CA LEU A 153 -2.52 -8.78 20.65
C LEU A 153 -1.74 -9.01 21.95
N SER A 154 -0.48 -8.55 22.02
CA SER A 154 0.39 -8.74 23.19
C SER A 154 0.14 -7.76 24.33
N ILE A 155 -0.68 -6.72 24.08
CA ILE A 155 -1.05 -5.68 25.06
C ILE A 155 -2.38 -6.02 25.78
N LYS A 156 -3.06 -7.10 25.38
CA LYS A 156 -4.28 -7.63 26.03
C LYS A 156 -3.96 -8.75 27.02
#